data_AF-A0AAN4IFB6-F1
#
_entry.id   AF-A0AAN4IFB6-F1
#
_cell.length_a   1.000
_cell.length_b   1.000
_cell.length_c   1.000
_cell.angle_alpha   90.00
_cell.angle_beta   90.00
_cell.angle_gamma   90.00
#
_symmetry.space_group_name_H-M   'P 1'
#
loop_
_entity.id
_entity.type
_entity.pdbx_description
1 polymer ?
#
loop_
_entity_poly.entity_id
_entity_poly.type
_entity_poly.pdbx_seq_one_letter_code
_entity_poly.pdbx_strand_id
1 'polypeptide(L)'
;MKIDELSLARQLDLVFKELDNELSGLDSGVVFVQIRNNVIGKFGIRHNPIAGRDGQMDVEEGGLNETQRTSFRAMALETLKFKRNWTHGEISYDFTVRQGMILVDATMESNYNMASLMIRYPRTNTYKDSDMESTS
;
A
#
# COMPACT_ATOMS: atom_id res chain seq x y z
N MET A 1 -5.57 12.03 -20.17
CA MET A 1 -4.69 12.69 -19.18
C MET A 1 -3.49 11.78 -18.96
N LYS A 2 -2.26 12.28 -19.16
CA LYS A 2 -1.04 11.50 -18.89
C LYS A 2 -0.82 11.48 -17.38
N ILE A 3 -0.99 10.32 -16.76
CA ILE A 3 -0.81 10.13 -15.30
C ILE A 3 0.68 10.28 -14.91
N ASP A 4 1.59 10.15 -15.88
CA ASP A 4 3.06 10.24 -15.71
C ASP A 4 3.60 11.59 -15.21
N GLU A 5 2.78 12.65 -15.17
CA GLU A 5 3.21 13.99 -14.70
C GLU A 5 2.74 14.33 -13.28
N LEU A 6 1.87 13.51 -12.68
CA LEU A 6 1.33 13.81 -11.35
C LEU A 6 2.31 13.37 -10.26
N SER A 7 2.57 14.27 -9.29
CA SER A 7 3.33 13.90 -8.10
C SER A 7 2.65 12.75 -7.35
N LEU A 8 3.41 11.91 -6.66
CA LEU A 8 2.87 10.79 -5.88
C LEU A 8 1.82 11.26 -4.85
N ALA A 9 2.02 12.44 -4.26
CA ALA A 9 1.04 13.05 -3.36
C ALA A 9 -0.29 13.34 -4.06
N ARG A 10 -0.24 13.86 -5.30
CA ARG A 10 -1.45 14.10 -6.09
C ARG A 10 -2.11 12.81 -6.56
N GLN A 11 -1.34 11.77 -6.87
CA GLN A 11 -1.91 10.47 -7.19
C GLN A 11 -2.62 9.87 -5.97
N LEU A 12 -2.01 9.93 -4.79
CA LEU A 12 -2.63 9.48 -3.55
C LEU A 12 -3.91 10.27 -3.24
N ASP A 13 -3.90 11.57 -3.50
CA ASP A 13 -5.09 12.41 -3.39
C ASP A 13 -6.26 11.93 -4.25
N LEU A 14 -5.98 11.45 -5.47
CA LEU A 14 -6.98 10.88 -6.37
C LEU A 14 -7.47 9.52 -5.87
N VAL A 15 -6.57 8.68 -5.33
CA VAL A 15 -6.94 7.40 -4.71
C VAL A 15 -7.97 7.61 -3.60
N PHE A 16 -7.73 8.55 -2.67
CA PHE A 16 -8.68 8.80 -1.58
C PHE A 16 -10.02 9.40 -2.06
N LYS A 17 -10.04 10.10 -3.19
CA LYS A 17 -11.30 10.58 -3.78
C LYS A 17 -12.10 9.45 -4.41
N GLU A 18 -11.44 8.51 -5.08
CA GLU A 18 -12.10 7.33 -5.65
C GLU A 18 -12.68 6.46 -4.53
N LEU A 19 -11.93 6.29 -3.44
CA LEU A 19 -12.32 5.47 -2.30
C LEU A 19 -13.29 6.17 -1.33
N ASP A 20 -13.66 7.45 -1.53
CA ASP A 20 -14.45 8.22 -0.55
C ASP A 20 -15.81 7.57 -0.25
N ASN A 21 -16.49 7.08 -1.29
CA ASN A 21 -17.78 6.41 -1.16
C ASN A 21 -17.65 5.08 -0.41
N GLU A 22 -16.63 4.28 -0.71
CA GLU A 22 -16.38 3.01 -0.01
C GLU A 22 -16.03 3.24 1.46
N LEU A 23 -15.17 4.22 1.76
CA LEU A 23 -14.79 4.58 3.12
C LEU A 23 -15.99 5.08 3.95
N SER A 24 -16.99 5.70 3.31
CA SER A 24 -18.21 6.14 4.01
C SER A 24 -19.05 4.99 4.57
N GLY A 25 -18.86 3.77 4.05
CA GLY A 25 -19.53 2.55 4.51
C GLY A 25 -18.67 1.64 5.37
N LEU A 26 -17.43 2.04 5.70
CA LEU A 26 -16.49 1.22 6.47
C LEU A 26 -16.03 1.94 7.73
N ASP A 27 -16.10 1.26 8.87
CA ASP A 27 -15.60 1.70 10.17
C ASP A 27 -14.16 1.20 10.41
N SER A 28 -13.74 0.15 9.70
CA SER A 28 -12.45 -0.51 9.85
C SER A 28 -11.99 -1.18 8.56
N GLY A 29 -10.67 -1.27 8.38
CA GLY A 29 -10.08 -1.94 7.23
C GLY A 29 -8.67 -1.45 6.94
N VAL A 30 -8.13 -1.90 5.81
CA VAL A 30 -6.78 -1.56 5.35
C VAL A 30 -6.88 -0.99 3.94
N VAL A 31 -6.55 0.29 3.78
CA VAL A 31 -6.33 0.88 2.46
C VAL A 31 -4.92 0.55 2.02
N PHE A 32 -4.74 -0.13 0.90
CA PHE A 32 -3.41 -0.46 0.36
C PHE A 32 -3.16 0.26 -0.95
N VAL A 33 -1.92 0.66 -1.20
CA VAL A 33 -1.48 1.41 -2.38
C VAL A 33 -0.15 0.86 -2.87
N GLN A 34 -0.13 0.34 -4.10
CA GLN A 34 1.05 -0.23 -4.75
C GLN A 34 1.71 0.80 -5.65
N ILE A 35 2.99 1.05 -5.39
CA ILE A 35 3.77 2.12 -5.99
C ILE A 35 4.99 1.53 -6.71
N ARG A 36 5.23 1.99 -7.94
CA ARG A 36 6.42 1.66 -8.74
C ARG A 36 6.92 2.91 -9.46
N ASN A 37 8.19 3.25 -9.30
CA ASN A 37 8.78 4.48 -9.84
C ASN A 37 7.97 5.75 -9.47
N ASN A 38 7.47 5.85 -8.23
CA ASN A 38 6.58 6.93 -7.78
C ASN A 38 5.22 7.03 -8.52
N VAL A 39 4.82 5.98 -9.22
CA VAL A 39 3.50 5.86 -9.85
C VAL A 39 2.67 4.81 -9.11
N ILE A 40 1.46 5.18 -8.72
CA ILE A 40 0.47 4.27 -8.14
C ILE A 40 -0.12 3.43 -9.27
N GLY A 41 0.10 2.12 -9.22
CA GLY A 41 -0.41 1.17 -10.21
C GLY A 41 -1.68 0.45 -9.77
N LYS A 42 -1.85 0.24 -8.46
CA LYS A 42 -2.99 -0.48 -7.88
C LYS A 42 -3.27 0.05 -6.49
N PHE A 43 -4.54 0.14 -6.14
CA PHE A 43 -4.99 0.50 -4.80
C PHE A 43 -6.32 -0.19 -4.49
N GLY A 44 -6.74 -0.15 -3.24
CA GLY A 44 -8.05 -0.65 -2.83
C GLY A 44 -8.19 -0.71 -1.31
N ILE A 45 -9.32 -1.23 -0.86
CA ILE A 45 -9.62 -1.43 0.55
C ILE A 45 -9.79 -2.91 0.83
N ARG A 46 -9.11 -3.41 1.86
CA ARG A 46 -9.34 -4.74 2.43
C ARG A 46 -10.01 -4.55 3.77
N HIS A 47 -11.28 -4.93 3.88
CA HIS A 47 -12.02 -4.95 5.13
C HIS A 47 -12.53 -6.37 5.37
N ASN A 48 -12.73 -6.74 6.63
CA ASN A 48 -13.30 -8.04 6.96
C ASN A 48 -14.83 -7.91 6.95
N PRO A 49 -15.55 -8.62 6.05
CA PRO A 49 -17.01 -8.49 5.93
C PRO A 49 -17.81 -9.05 7.12
N ILE A 50 -17.13 -9.62 8.13
CA ILE A 50 -17.76 -10.33 9.25
C ILE A 50 -17.12 -9.85 10.55
N ALA A 51 -17.55 -8.70 11.04
CA ALA A 51 -17.41 -8.34 12.45
C ALA A 51 -18.65 -8.84 13.21
N GLY A 52 -18.80 -10.17 13.32
CA GLY A 52 -19.88 -10.74 14.14
C GLY A 52 -19.55 -10.58 15.62
N ARG A 53 -20.17 -9.62 16.30
CA ARG A 53 -20.30 -9.67 17.77
C ARG A 53 -21.48 -10.59 18.10
N ASP A 54 -21.24 -11.60 18.93
CA ASP A 54 -22.29 -12.49 19.49
C ASP A 54 -23.25 -13.16 18.48
N GLY A 55 -22.77 -13.55 17.30
CA GLY A 55 -23.58 -14.29 16.32
C GLY A 55 -24.69 -13.48 15.66
N GLN A 56 -24.70 -12.15 15.86
CA GLN A 56 -25.53 -11.22 15.08
C GLN A 56 -24.65 -10.57 14.00
N MET A 57 -25.10 -10.68 12.75
CA MET A 57 -24.57 -9.89 11.64
C MET A 57 -25.26 -8.53 11.68
N ASP A 58 -24.80 -7.67 12.57
CA ASP A 58 -25.23 -6.27 12.56
C ASP A 58 -24.49 -5.57 11.43
N VAL A 59 -25.25 -5.07 10.46
CA VAL A 59 -24.76 -4.07 9.52
C VAL A 59 -24.61 -2.81 10.36
N GLU A 60 -23.40 -2.49 10.84
CA GLU A 60 -23.18 -1.23 11.51
C GLU A 60 -23.56 -0.09 10.55
N GLU A 61 -24.63 0.62 10.87
CA GLU A 61 -25.14 1.77 10.11
C GLU A 61 -24.19 2.96 10.28
N GLY A 62 -23.02 2.92 9.63
CA GLY A 62 -22.13 4.07 9.51
C GLY A 62 -20.67 3.71 9.41
N GLY A 63 -20.05 4.07 8.29
CA GLY A 63 -18.60 4.13 8.18
C GLY A 63 -18.03 5.48 8.59
N LEU A 64 -16.87 5.81 8.05
CA LEU A 64 -16.19 7.06 8.31
C LEU A 64 -17.06 8.27 7.91
N ASN A 65 -17.29 9.20 8.84
CA ASN A 65 -17.92 10.47 8.52
C ASN A 65 -16.97 11.38 7.70
N GLU A 66 -17.50 12.46 7.11
CA GLU A 66 -16.74 13.34 6.23
C GLU A 66 -15.48 13.94 6.89
N THR A 67 -15.58 14.31 8.17
CA THR A 67 -14.46 14.83 8.95
C THR A 67 -13.38 13.77 9.14
N GLN A 68 -13.77 12.53 9.45
CA GLN A 68 -12.85 11.41 9.61
C GLN A 68 -12.18 11.03 8.28
N ARG A 69 -12.91 11.02 7.15
CA ARG A 69 -12.35 10.78 5.81
C ARG A 69 -11.36 11.87 5.40
N THR A 70 -11.68 13.13 5.70
CA THR A 70 -10.78 14.27 5.46
C THR A 70 -9.50 14.16 6.30
N SER A 71 -9.63 13.83 7.58
CA SER A 71 -8.50 13.58 8.48
C SER A 71 -7.65 12.41 8.00
N PHE A 72 -8.28 11.30 7.58
CA PHE A 72 -7.60 10.13 7.05
C PHE A 72 -6.75 10.48 5.82
N ARG A 73 -7.34 11.17 4.85
CA ARG A 73 -6.64 11.64 3.65
C ARG A 73 -5.46 12.54 3.99
N ALA A 74 -5.62 13.46 4.95
CA ALA A 74 -4.54 14.33 5.40
C ALA A 74 -3.39 13.51 6.00
N MET A 75 -3.68 12.61 6.94
CA MET A 75 -2.68 11.71 7.55
C MET A 75 -1.96 10.87 6.49
N ALA A 76 -2.69 10.30 5.53
CA ALA A 76 -2.11 9.50 4.46
C ALA A 76 -1.10 10.31 3.63
N LEU A 77 -1.41 11.56 3.29
CA LEU A 77 -0.49 12.46 2.60
C LEU A 77 0.74 12.81 3.45
N GLU A 78 0.58 12.95 4.76
CA GLU A 78 1.71 13.20 5.66
C GLU A 78 2.68 12.04 5.72
N THR A 79 2.20 10.80 5.65
CA THR A 79 3.08 9.61 5.65
C THR A 79 4.11 9.68 4.53
N LEU A 80 3.75 10.25 3.38
CA LEU A 80 4.64 10.39 2.23
C LEU A 80 5.90 11.21 2.52
N LYS A 81 5.88 12.09 3.55
CA LYS A 81 7.02 12.90 3.99
C LYS A 81 8.12 12.03 4.65
N PHE A 82 7.77 10.86 5.18
CA PHE A 82 8.70 9.96 5.86
C PHE A 82 9.47 9.03 4.91
N LYS A 83 9.19 9.10 3.59
CA LYS A 83 9.91 8.31 2.58
C LYS A 83 11.38 8.72 2.49
N ARG A 84 12.29 7.75 2.58
CA ARG A 84 13.74 7.92 2.39
C ARG A 84 14.22 7.05 1.24
N ASN A 85 14.48 7.64 0.08
CA ASN A 85 14.86 6.93 -1.15
C ASN A 85 13.90 5.78 -1.55
N TRP A 86 12.65 5.84 -1.08
CA TRP A 86 11.62 4.83 -1.33
C TRP A 86 10.81 5.24 -2.56
N THR A 87 10.84 4.40 -3.59
CA THR A 87 10.18 4.66 -4.89
C THR A 87 9.32 3.48 -5.36
N HIS A 88 9.41 2.35 -4.65
CA HIS A 88 8.82 1.06 -5.01
C HIS A 88 8.34 0.35 -3.75
N GLY A 89 7.12 -0.15 -3.78
CA GLY A 89 6.59 -0.90 -2.65
C GLY A 89 5.08 -0.79 -2.49
N GLU A 90 4.61 -1.13 -1.30
CA GLU A 90 3.22 -0.96 -0.89
C GLU A 90 3.16 -0.05 0.34
N ILE A 91 2.18 0.86 0.36
CA ILE A 91 1.80 1.57 1.58
C ILE A 91 0.44 1.02 2.01
N SER A 92 0.36 0.57 3.25
CA SER A 92 -0.88 0.06 3.86
C SER A 92 -1.27 0.96 5.01
N TYR A 93 -2.50 1.45 4.98
CA TYR A 93 -3.12 2.25 6.01
C TYR A 93 -4.19 1.42 6.71
N ASP A 94 -3.88 0.90 7.89
CA ASP A 94 -4.84 0.22 8.76
C ASP A 94 -5.62 1.28 9.51
N PHE A 95 -6.94 1.29 9.36
CA PHE A 95 -7.82 2.23 10.03
C PHE A 95 -8.91 1.52 10.82
N THR A 96 -9.29 2.13 11.93
CA THR A 96 -10.45 1.70 12.72
C THR A 96 -11.06 2.91 13.42
N VAL A 97 -12.38 2.94 13.52
CA VAL A 97 -13.11 3.94 14.30
C VAL A 97 -13.34 3.39 15.71
N ARG A 98 -12.86 4.10 16.72
CA ARG A 98 -13.15 3.81 18.13
C ARG A 98 -13.66 5.05 18.83
N GLN A 99 -14.83 4.94 19.47
CA GLN A 99 -15.44 6.05 20.23
C GLN A 99 -15.59 7.33 19.38
N GLY A 100 -15.88 7.20 18.09
CA GLY A 100 -16.02 8.33 17.16
C GLY A 100 -14.69 8.96 16.69
N MET A 101 -13.55 8.43 17.12
CA MET A 101 -12.23 8.84 16.63
C MET A 101 -11.68 7.81 15.65
N ILE A 102 -11.08 8.29 14.56
CA ILE A 102 -10.34 7.44 13.63
C ILE A 102 -8.93 7.22 14.18
N LEU A 103 -8.52 5.95 14.28
CA LEU A 103 -7.14 5.56 14.48
C LEU A 103 -6.61 5.05 13.14
N VAL A 104 -5.43 5.51 12.75
CA VAL A 104 -4.76 5.08 11.52
C VAL A 104 -3.32 4.73 11.83
N ASP A 105 -2.91 3.54 11.42
CA ASP A 105 -1.51 3.13 11.36
C ASP A 105 -1.07 2.99 9.90
N ALA A 106 0.18 3.32 9.62
CA ALA A 106 0.71 3.34 8.26
C ALA A 106 2.00 2.52 8.17
N THR A 107 1.94 1.45 7.38
CA THR A 107 3.09 0.60 7.08
C THR A 107 3.58 0.86 5.66
N MET A 108 4.88 1.09 5.51
CA MET A 108 5.54 1.18 4.20
C MET A 108 6.43 -0.04 3.98
N GLU A 109 6.08 -0.87 3.02
CA GLU A 109 6.85 -2.06 2.67
C GLU A 109 7.58 -1.86 1.35
N SER A 110 8.89 -2.11 1.32
CA SER A 110 9.67 -2.06 0.08
C SER A 110 9.60 -3.40 -0.64
N ASN A 111 9.08 -3.41 -1.87
CA ASN A 111 8.96 -4.63 -2.67
C ASN A 111 9.97 -4.63 -3.83
N TYR A 112 11.04 -5.42 -3.69
CA TYR A 112 12.07 -5.58 -4.72
C TYR A 112 11.95 -6.93 -5.42
N ASN A 113 11.85 -6.89 -6.74
CA ASN A 113 11.84 -8.09 -7.56
C ASN A 113 13.28 -8.54 -7.86
N MET A 114 13.72 -9.65 -7.25
CA MET A 114 15.08 -10.19 -7.44
C MET A 114 15.39 -10.57 -8.90
N ALA A 115 14.40 -11.04 -9.67
CA ALA A 115 14.61 -11.34 -11.09
C ALA A 115 14.96 -10.07 -11.89
N SER A 116 14.34 -8.94 -11.55
CA SER A 116 14.63 -7.64 -12.16
C SER A 116 16.02 -7.10 -11.78
N LEU A 117 16.51 -7.43 -10.59
CA LEU A 117 17.88 -7.11 -10.15
C LEU A 117 18.91 -7.98 -10.88
N MET A 118 18.66 -9.30 -11.02
CA MET A 118 19.59 -10.23 -11.67
C MET A 118 19.75 -9.99 -13.17
N ILE A 119 18.83 -9.29 -13.85
CA ILE A 119 19.04 -8.84 -15.24
C ILE A 119 20.15 -7.77 -15.32
N ARG A 120 20.30 -6.94 -14.29
CA ARG A 120 21.28 -5.84 -14.25
C ARG A 120 22.64 -6.23 -13.69
N TYR A 121 22.72 -7.35 -12.97
CA TYR A 121 23.98 -7.96 -12.58
C TYR A 121 24.36 -9.03 -13.62
N PRO A 122 25.26 -8.73 -14.57
CA PRO A 122 25.78 -9.77 -15.44
C PRO A 122 26.41 -10.84 -14.55
N ARG A 123 25.96 -12.08 -14.70
CA ARG A 123 26.61 -13.24 -14.08
C ARG A 123 28.03 -13.31 -14.64
N THR A 124 29.00 -12.75 -13.94
CA THR A 124 30.41 -13.08 -14.15
C THR A 124 30.61 -14.53 -13.71
N ASN A 125 30.35 -15.44 -14.65
CA ASN A 125 31.00 -16.74 -14.81
C ASN A 125 31.39 -17.46 -13.51
N THR A 126 30.42 -17.88 -12.69
CA THR A 126 30.66 -18.66 -11.45
C THR A 126 30.78 -20.17 -11.66
N TYR A 127 30.96 -20.64 -12.90
CA TYR A 127 31.31 -22.04 -13.20
C TYR A 127 32.40 -22.09 -14.28
N LYS A 128 33.62 -21.77 -13.89
CA LYS A 128 34.84 -22.28 -14.52
C LYS A 128 35.80 -22.58 -13.38
N ASP A 129 35.72 -23.80 -12.85
CA ASP A 129 36.80 -24.51 -12.14
C ASP A 129 36.24 -25.82 -11.54
N SER A 130 35.73 -26.70 -12.39
CA SER A 130 35.45 -28.10 -12.00
C SER A 130 35.89 -29.12 -13.04
N ASP A 131 36.74 -28.72 -13.99
CA ASP A 131 37.26 -29.59 -15.05
C ASP A 131 38.80 -29.53 -15.12
N MET A 132 39.50 -29.72 -13.99
CA MET A 132 40.93 -30.10 -14.00
C MET A 132 41.29 -30.88 -12.74
N GLU A 133 41.01 -32.19 -12.72
CA GLU A 133 42.00 -33.23 -12.36
C GLU A 133 41.39 -34.62 -12.60
N SER A 134 41.59 -35.14 -13.81
CA SER A 134 41.43 -36.56 -14.14
C SER A 134 42.41 -36.87 -15.27
N THR A 135 43.69 -37.00 -14.93
CA THR A 135 44.81 -37.59 -15.69
C THR A 135 46.04 -37.40 -14.79
N SER A 136 46.84 -38.37 -14.37
CA SER A 136 47.03 -39.79 -14.71
C SER A 136 47.80 -40.45 -13.56
#